data_AF-A0A847NTC8-F1
#
_entry.id   AF-A0A847NTC8-F1
#
_cell.length_a   1.000
_cell.length_b   1.000
_cell.length_c   1.000
_cell.angle_alpha   90.00
_cell.angle_beta   90.00
_cell.angle_gamma   90.00
#
_symmetry.space_group_name_H-M   'P 1'
#
loop_
_entity.id
_entity.type
_entity.pdbx_description
1 polymer ?
#
loop_
_entity_poly.entity_id
_entity_poly.type
_entity_poly.pdbx_seq_one_letter_code
_entity_poly.pdbx_strand_id
1 'polypeptide(L)'
;MMNGRITTSTEIETKIVELQKLLKLSTKASVMRIAIGLSLKNDSDPRKKFVVDSNDHSGGTYQIGTITGIYDEVYKALLIEHLGSKIDDEKLYQSLLLAHINRGIELLYDEYQLKGNYDKVIDSIFSLI
;
A
#
# COMPACT_ATOMS: atom_id res chain seq x y z
N MET A 1 15.92 -8.99 5.76
CA MET A 1 14.46 -9.00 6.02
C MET A 1 14.23 -8.19 7.28
N MET A 2 13.49 -7.09 7.16
CA MET A 2 13.16 -6.26 8.30
C MET A 2 12.16 -6.93 9.25
N ASN A 3 12.34 -6.77 10.56
CA ASN A 3 11.51 -7.34 11.62
C ASN A 3 10.50 -6.31 12.15
N GLY A 4 9.72 -5.71 11.25
CA GLY A 4 8.71 -4.70 11.59
C GLY A 4 7.28 -5.17 11.29
N ARG A 5 6.31 -4.53 11.96
CA ARG A 5 4.88 -4.73 11.72
C ARG A 5 4.21 -3.41 11.36
N ILE A 6 3.21 -3.48 10.50
CA ILE A 6 2.29 -2.37 10.25
C ILE A 6 0.87 -2.82 10.61
N THR A 7 0.05 -1.87 11.03
CA THR A 7 -1.36 -2.09 11.31
C THR A 7 -2.18 -1.06 10.55
N THR A 8 -3.12 -1.52 9.74
CA THR A 8 -4.04 -0.64 9.00
C THR A 8 -5.20 -0.19 9.88
N SER A 9 -5.96 0.80 9.42
CA SER A 9 -7.30 1.06 9.97
C SER A 9 -8.28 -0.06 9.57
N THR A 10 -9.42 -0.13 10.26
CA THR A 10 -10.51 -1.04 9.90
C THR A 10 -11.06 -0.75 8.50
N GLU A 11 -11.15 0.52 8.12
CA GLU A 11 -11.62 0.95 6.80
C GLU A 11 -10.70 0.42 5.69
N ILE A 12 -9.39 0.65 5.81
CA ILE A 12 -8.40 0.17 4.83
C ILE A 12 -8.40 -1.36 4.77
N GLU A 13 -8.51 -2.04 5.92
CA GLU A 13 -8.57 -3.50 5.96
C GLU A 13 -9.79 -4.05 5.20
N THR A 14 -10.92 -3.38 5.34
CA THR A 14 -12.16 -3.74 4.62
C THR A 14 -11.97 -3.59 3.12
N LYS A 15 -11.42 -2.46 2.67
CA LYS A 15 -11.09 -2.22 1.24
C LYS A 15 -10.11 -3.26 0.71
N ILE A 16 -9.08 -3.64 1.48
CA ILE A 16 -8.12 -4.69 1.10
C ILE A 16 -8.82 -6.03 0.87
N VAL A 17 -9.72 -6.43 1.77
CA VAL A 17 -10.47 -7.70 1.66
C VAL A 17 -11.37 -7.71 0.43
N GLU A 18 -12.05 -6.60 0.16
CA GLU A 18 -12.90 -6.46 -1.03
C GLU A 18 -12.08 -6.51 -2.32
N LEU A 19 -11.03 -5.68 -2.40
CA LEU A 19 -10.12 -5.64 -3.54
C LEU A 19 -9.45 -6.99 -3.80
N GLN A 20 -9.07 -7.73 -2.75
CA GLN A 20 -8.51 -9.08 -2.92
C GLN A 20 -9.48 -10.00 -3.68
N LYS A 21 -10.75 -10.02 -3.27
CA LYS A 21 -11.79 -10.84 -3.90
C LYS A 21 -12.05 -10.39 -5.33
N LEU A 22 -12.20 -9.08 -5.53
CA LEU A 22 -12.48 -8.47 -6.82
C LEU A 22 -11.36 -8.74 -7.82
N LEU A 23 -10.12 -8.53 -7.39
CA LEU A 23 -8.93 -8.72 -8.22
C LEU A 23 -8.50 -10.19 -8.35
N LYS A 24 -9.24 -11.12 -7.72
CA LYS A 24 -8.96 -12.57 -7.71
C LYS A 24 -7.52 -12.88 -7.27
N LEU A 25 -7.00 -12.11 -6.31
CA LEU A 25 -5.64 -12.28 -5.80
C LEU A 25 -5.62 -13.29 -4.64
N SER A 26 -4.59 -14.14 -4.63
CA SER A 26 -4.43 -15.19 -3.62
C SER A 26 -4.18 -14.65 -2.21
N THR A 27 -3.63 -13.44 -2.06
CA THR A 27 -3.29 -12.87 -0.75
C THR A 27 -3.57 -11.37 -0.69
N LYS A 28 -3.84 -10.87 0.52
CA LYS A 28 -3.90 -9.43 0.83
C LYS A 28 -2.57 -8.72 0.55
N ALA A 29 -1.45 -9.40 0.80
CA ALA A 29 -0.12 -8.88 0.50
C ALA A 29 0.02 -8.55 -1.00
N SER A 30 -0.53 -9.37 -1.90
CA SER A 30 -0.54 -9.07 -3.34
C SER A 30 -1.28 -7.78 -3.67
N VAL A 31 -2.41 -7.51 -3.00
CA VAL A 31 -3.15 -6.24 -3.14
C VAL A 31 -2.27 -5.06 -2.69
N MET A 32 -1.64 -5.18 -1.52
CA MET A 32 -0.77 -4.13 -0.97
C MET A 32 0.42 -3.82 -1.87
N ARG A 33 1.00 -4.83 -2.55
CA ARG A 33 2.09 -4.61 -3.52
C ARG A 33 1.66 -3.77 -4.71
N ILE A 34 0.48 -4.05 -5.27
CA ILE A 34 -0.10 -3.25 -6.36
C ILE A 34 -0.39 -1.84 -5.87
N ALA A 35 -0.97 -1.71 -4.67
CA ALA A 35 -1.25 -0.43 -4.03
C ALA A 35 0.03 0.42 -3.87
N ILE A 36 1.14 -0.16 -3.41
CA ILE A 36 2.41 0.55 -3.30
C ILE A 36 2.86 1.06 -4.68
N GLY A 37 2.82 0.21 -5.72
CA GLY A 37 3.18 0.61 -7.08
C GLY A 37 2.36 1.79 -7.60
N LEU A 38 1.03 1.71 -7.46
CA LEU A 38 0.11 2.78 -7.87
C LEU A 38 0.36 4.06 -7.09
N SER A 39 0.59 3.92 -5.78
CA SER A 39 0.90 5.03 -4.89
C SER A 39 2.14 5.78 -5.36
N LEU A 40 3.23 5.09 -5.70
CA LEU A 40 4.51 5.70 -6.11
C LEU A 40 4.41 6.65 -7.31
N LYS A 41 3.38 6.57 -8.14
CA LYS A 41 3.18 7.48 -9.28
C LYS A 41 2.79 8.90 -8.92
N ASN A 42 2.34 9.11 -7.70
CA ASN A 42 2.03 10.44 -7.21
C ASN A 42 3.22 10.94 -6.38
N ASP A 43 3.95 11.92 -6.90
CA ASP A 43 5.18 12.49 -6.32
C ASP A 43 4.99 13.17 -4.96
N SER A 44 3.74 13.41 -4.54
CA SER A 44 3.50 13.96 -3.20
C SER A 44 3.80 12.93 -2.11
N ASP A 45 4.35 13.38 -0.97
CA ASP A 45 4.50 12.54 0.21
C ASP A 45 3.12 12.12 0.76
N PRO A 46 2.77 10.81 0.76
CA PRO A 46 1.44 10.36 1.17
C PRO A 46 1.16 10.63 2.65
N ARG A 47 2.17 10.76 3.50
CA ARG A 47 2.00 10.97 4.95
C ARG A 47 1.31 12.28 5.28
N LYS A 48 1.31 13.26 4.36
CA LYS A 48 0.57 14.53 4.52
C LYS A 48 -0.93 14.33 4.64
N LYS A 49 -1.47 13.29 4.01
CA LYS A 49 -2.91 12.95 4.00
C LYS A 49 -3.19 11.67 4.79
N PHE A 50 -2.33 10.68 4.62
CA PHE A 50 -2.42 9.37 5.28
C PHE A 50 -1.50 9.37 6.49
N VAL A 51 -1.77 10.28 7.42
CA VAL A 51 -1.06 10.33 8.70
C VAL A 51 -1.32 9.01 9.39
N VAL A 52 -0.24 8.31 9.76
CA VAL A 52 -0.33 7.13 10.61
C VAL A 52 -0.63 7.62 12.02
N ASP A 53 -1.91 7.86 12.31
CA ASP A 53 -2.36 8.24 13.64
C ASP A 53 -2.35 7.00 14.55
N SER A 54 -1.80 7.13 15.75
CA SER A 54 -1.54 6.04 16.70
C SER A 54 -2.81 5.45 17.36
N ASN A 55 -3.99 5.93 16.97
CA ASN A 55 -5.24 5.63 17.66
C ASN A 55 -6.17 4.69 16.89
N ASP A 56 -5.94 4.43 15.59
CA ASP A 56 -6.70 3.43 14.83
C ASP A 56 -5.79 2.30 14.33
N HIS A 57 -5.47 1.41 15.27
CA HIS A 57 -4.78 0.14 15.01
C HIS A 57 -5.76 -1.05 15.03
N SER A 58 -7.03 -0.80 14.71
CA SER A 58 -8.08 -1.82 14.81
C SER A 58 -8.18 -2.74 13.59
N GLY A 59 -7.48 -2.42 12.50
CA GLY A 59 -7.45 -3.22 11.28
C GLY A 59 -6.44 -4.38 11.30
N GLY A 60 -6.06 -4.84 10.11
CA GLY A 60 -5.15 -5.96 9.95
C GLY A 60 -3.73 -5.60 10.37
N THR A 61 -3.09 -6.45 11.18
CA THR A 61 -1.67 -6.33 11.53
C THR A 61 -0.84 -7.31 10.71
N TYR A 62 0.13 -6.77 9.96
CA TYR A 62 0.96 -7.52 9.01
C TYR A 62 2.44 -7.44 9.38
N GLN A 63 3.14 -8.56 9.25
CA GLN A 63 4.59 -8.56 9.20
C GLN A 63 5.03 -7.93 7.89
N ILE A 64 5.98 -6.99 7.92
CA ILE A 64 6.42 -6.30 6.71
C ILE A 64 7.04 -7.27 5.71
N GLY A 65 7.81 -8.26 6.20
CA GLY A 65 8.33 -9.35 5.36
C GLY A 65 7.25 -10.17 4.64
N THR A 66 6.00 -10.23 5.13
CA THR A 66 4.89 -10.86 4.40
C THR A 66 4.48 -10.03 3.19
N ILE A 67 4.52 -8.69 3.33
CA ILE A 67 4.18 -7.76 2.27
C ILE A 67 5.33 -7.70 1.26
N THR A 68 6.54 -7.40 1.69
CA THR A 68 7.67 -7.15 0.78
C THR A 68 8.36 -8.42 0.29
N GLY A 69 8.23 -9.53 1.04
CA GLY A 69 8.86 -10.80 0.70
C GLY A 69 10.39 -10.70 0.64
N ILE A 70 10.98 -11.31 -0.38
CA ILE A 70 12.43 -11.23 -0.64
C ILE A 70 12.88 -9.88 -1.20
N TYR A 71 11.95 -8.99 -1.54
CA TYR A 71 12.20 -7.71 -2.22
C TYR A 71 12.19 -6.51 -1.27
N ASP A 72 12.32 -6.73 0.05
CA ASP A 72 12.27 -5.68 1.07
C ASP A 72 13.19 -4.49 0.77
N GLU A 73 14.45 -4.76 0.39
CA GLU A 73 15.41 -3.71 0.02
C GLU A 73 14.99 -2.94 -1.25
N VAL A 74 14.31 -3.61 -2.19
CA VAL A 74 13.79 -2.95 -3.41
C VAL A 74 12.65 -2.00 -3.04
N TYR A 75 11.71 -2.43 -2.20
CA TYR A 75 10.65 -1.55 -1.71
C TYR A 75 11.23 -0.36 -0.94
N LYS A 76 12.21 -0.59 -0.06
CA LYS A 76 12.90 0.49 0.65
C LYS A 76 13.56 1.47 -0.31
N ALA A 77 14.26 1.00 -1.34
CA ALA A 77 14.87 1.86 -2.34
C ALA A 77 13.83 2.71 -3.09
N LEU A 78 12.69 2.11 -3.48
CA LEU A 78 11.61 2.83 -4.16
C LEU A 78 11.02 3.94 -3.29
N LEU A 79 10.81 3.69 -2.00
CA LEU A 79 10.29 4.70 -1.07
C LEU A 79 11.31 5.82 -0.78
N ILE A 80 12.61 5.50 -0.70
CA ILE A 80 13.68 6.49 -0.56
C ILE A 80 13.74 7.40 -1.78
N GLU A 81 13.72 6.81 -2.96
CA GLU A 81 13.74 7.55 -4.23
C GLU A 81 12.53 8.46 -4.34
N HIS A 82 11.33 7.95 -4.06
CA HIS A 82 10.08 8.71 -4.08
C HIS A 82 10.08 9.86 -3.07
N LEU A 83 10.61 9.63 -1.86
CA LEU A 83 10.71 10.65 -0.82
C LEU A 83 11.76 11.73 -1.15
N GLY A 84 12.75 11.43 -1.98
CA GLY A 84 13.90 12.30 -2.26
C GLY A 84 14.81 12.55 -1.06
N SER A 85 14.73 11.73 -0.01
CA SER A 85 15.60 11.83 1.17
C SER A 85 15.87 10.47 1.79
N LYS A 86 16.97 10.37 2.54
CA LYS A 86 17.37 9.12 3.19
C LYS A 86 16.39 8.71 4.28
N ILE A 87 16.13 7.41 4.36
CA ILE A 87 15.41 6.80 5.48
C ILE A 87 16.43 6.17 6.42
N ASP A 88 16.76 6.88 7.50
CA ASP A 88 17.81 6.48 8.45
C ASP A 88 17.27 5.67 9.64
N ASP A 89 15.94 5.59 9.79
CA ASP A 89 15.25 4.92 10.91
C ASP A 89 14.19 3.94 10.38
N GLU A 90 14.09 2.78 11.05
CA GLU A 90 13.09 1.76 10.80
C GLU A 90 11.65 2.28 10.96
N LYS A 91 11.36 3.10 11.99
CA LYS A 91 10.01 3.66 12.20
C LYS A 91 9.58 4.54 11.03
N LEU A 92 10.52 5.30 10.46
CA LEU A 92 10.27 6.13 9.29
C LEU A 92 9.90 5.26 8.07
N TYR A 93 10.62 4.17 7.83
CA TYR A 93 10.27 3.22 6.77
C TYR A 93 8.89 2.57 7.00
N GLN A 94 8.60 2.11 8.22
CA GLN A 94 7.30 1.52 8.55
C GLN A 94 6.14 2.50 8.30
N SER A 95 6.32 3.76 8.73
CA SER A 95 5.33 4.83 8.52
C SER A 95 5.15 5.14 7.04
N LEU A 96 6.23 5.26 6.27
CA LEU A 96 6.18 5.50 4.83
C LEU A 96 5.50 4.34 4.09
N LEU A 97 5.90 3.10 4.37
CA LEU A 97 5.33 1.92 3.74
C LEU A 97 3.81 1.87 3.98
N LEU A 98 3.36 2.07 5.21
CA LEU A 98 1.94 2.09 5.55
C LEU A 98 1.20 3.24 4.85
N ALA A 99 1.77 4.45 4.82
CA ALA A 99 1.16 5.59 4.13
C ALA A 99 1.01 5.33 2.62
N HIS A 100 2.01 4.70 1.99
CA HIS A 100 1.93 4.30 0.59
C HIS A 100 0.88 3.23 0.34
N ILE A 101 0.78 2.22 1.22
CA ILE A 101 -0.28 1.20 1.15
C ILE A 101 -1.65 1.87 1.25
N ASN A 102 -1.88 2.71 2.26
CA ASN A 102 -3.17 3.38 2.46
C ASN A 102 -3.56 4.21 1.23
N ARG A 103 -2.64 5.05 0.72
CA ARG A 103 -2.88 5.83 -0.51
C ARG A 103 -3.23 4.94 -1.69
N GLY A 104 -2.46 3.88 -1.90
CA GLY A 104 -2.66 2.98 -3.03
C GLY A 104 -3.98 2.20 -2.95
N ILE A 105 -4.39 1.80 -1.75
CA ILE A 105 -5.67 1.12 -1.52
C ILE A 105 -6.83 2.06 -1.81
N GLU A 106 -6.79 3.31 -1.36
CA GLU A 106 -7.81 4.31 -1.72
C GLU A 106 -7.90 4.50 -3.24
N LEU A 107 -6.77 4.74 -3.91
CA LEU A 107 -6.74 4.94 -5.37
C LEU A 107 -7.31 3.74 -6.12
N LEU A 108 -6.95 2.53 -5.70
CA LEU A 108 -7.40 1.30 -6.33
C LEU A 108 -8.90 1.04 -6.08
N TYR A 109 -9.37 1.39 -4.89
CA TYR A 109 -10.78 1.27 -4.53
C TYR A 109 -11.65 2.28 -5.29
N ASP A 110 -11.22 3.54 -5.37
CA ASP A 110 -11.89 4.59 -6.14
C ASP A 110 -12.01 4.22 -7.62
N GLU A 111 -10.92 3.70 -8.21
CA GLU A 111 -10.92 3.23 -9.59
C GLU A 111 -11.94 2.11 -9.83
N TYR A 112 -12.06 1.20 -8.87
CA TYR A 112 -13.09 0.15 -8.91
C TYR A 112 -14.51 0.72 -8.80
N GLN A 113 -14.76 1.64 -7.86
CA GLN A 113 -16.09 2.26 -7.70
C GLN A 113 -16.51 3.01 -8.97
N LEU A 114 -15.58 3.64 -9.68
CA LEU A 114 -15.84 4.33 -10.94
C LEU A 114 -16.12 3.38 -12.11
N LYS A 115 -15.37 2.27 -12.21
CA LYS A 115 -15.42 1.39 -13.38
C LYS A 115 -16.40 0.23 -13.26
N GLY A 116 -16.70 -0.20 -12.04
CA GLY A 116 -17.70 -1.22 -11.71
C GLY A 116 -17.45 -2.63 -12.28
N ASN A 117 -16.33 -2.86 -12.98
CA ASN A 117 -15.99 -4.13 -13.59
C ASN A 117 -14.48 -4.40 -13.49
N TYR A 118 -14.14 -5.60 -13.02
CA TYR A 118 -12.79 -6.15 -12.95
C TYR A 118 -11.95 -5.91 -14.22
N ASP A 119 -12.45 -6.25 -15.41
CA ASP A 119 -11.65 -6.17 -16.64
C ASP A 119 -11.20 -4.73 -16.90
N LYS A 120 -12.10 -3.77 -16.73
CA LYS A 120 -11.80 -2.34 -16.91
C LYS A 120 -10.84 -1.80 -15.86
N VAL A 121 -10.89 -2.33 -14.64
CA VAL A 121 -9.97 -1.97 -13.54
C VAL A 121 -8.58 -2.52 -13.84
N ILE A 122 -8.48 -3.76 -14.30
CA ILE A 122 -7.20 -4.36 -14.70
C ILE A 122 -6.58 -3.59 -15.87
N ASP A 123 -7.36 -3.29 -16.92
CA ASP A 123 -6.91 -2.46 -18.03
C ASP A 123 -6.42 -1.09 -17.54
N SER A 124 -7.11 -0.52 -16.55
CA SER A 124 -6.68 0.73 -15.91
C SER A 124 -5.34 0.58 -15.23
N ILE A 125 -5.19 -0.42 -14.37
CA ILE A 125 -3.98 -0.61 -13.56
C ILE A 125 -2.77 -0.72 -14.47
N PHE A 126 -2.86 -1.45 -15.58
CA PHE A 126 -1.76 -1.57 -16.54
C PHE A 126 -1.55 -0.31 -17.39
N SER A 127 -2.60 0.46 -17.69
CA SER A 127 -2.42 1.81 -18.29
C SER A 127 -1.86 2.83 -17.29
N LEU A 128 -2.01 2.52 -15.99
CA LEU A 128 -1.52 3.27 -14.87
C LEU A 128 -0.16 2.76 -14.39
N ILE A 129 0.52 1.82 -15.02
CA ILE A 129 1.89 1.39 -14.68
C ILE A 129 2.76 1.54 -15.93
#